data_AF-Q2VNY3-F1
#
_entry.id   AF-Q2VNY3-F1
#
_cell.length_a   1.000
_cell.length_b   1.000
_cell.length_c   1.000
_cell.angle_alpha   90.00
_cell.angle_beta   90.00
_cell.angle_gamma   90.00
#
_symmetry.space_group_name_H-M   'P 1'
#
loop_
_entity.id
_entity.type
_entity.pdbx_description
1 polymer ?
#
loop_
_entity_poly.entity_id
_entity_poly.type
_entity_poly.pdbx_seq_one_letter_code
_entity_poly.pdbx_strand_id
1 'polypeptide(L)'
;MKRIILSLSVIFCSHSALAGSTDWQPSVGPGQRIVYAEIGETGGYKWNNQNECNEVVRRGYAIGVGVSGKVIYEGNKPGYNGDSISYSGIVTPYRDYKRQAPAVYNGKKKVAHGDSYTYWAK
;
A
#
# COMPACT_ATOMS: atom_id res chain seq x y z
N MET A 1 3.50 51.10 51.15
CA MET A 1 4.24 50.25 50.18
C MET A 1 3.24 49.57 49.28
N LYS A 2 3.19 49.94 47.99
CA LYS A 2 2.28 49.37 46.97
C LYS A 2 2.88 48.06 46.44
N ARG A 3 2.08 47.00 46.33
CA ARG A 3 2.41 45.80 45.53
C ARG A 3 1.36 45.69 44.43
N ILE A 4 1.78 46.01 43.21
CA ILE A 4 1.01 45.81 41.99
C ILE A 4 1.42 44.43 41.48
N ILE A 5 0.50 43.48 41.44
CA ILE A 5 0.73 42.18 40.78
C ILE A 5 0.02 42.25 39.44
N LEU A 6 0.79 42.47 38.38
CA LEU A 6 0.35 42.41 36.99
C LEU A 6 0.23 40.94 36.59
N SER A 7 -0.99 40.44 36.37
CA SER A 7 -1.19 39.11 35.78
C SER A 7 -0.95 39.17 34.28
N LEU A 8 0.09 38.50 33.80
CA LEU A 8 0.44 38.39 32.39
C LEU A 8 -0.48 37.36 31.71
N SER A 9 -1.50 37.83 31.00
CA SER A 9 -2.33 36.98 30.14
C SER A 9 -1.52 36.54 28.92
N VAL A 10 -1.19 35.26 28.84
CA VAL A 10 -0.51 34.66 27.67
C VAL A 10 -1.53 34.53 26.54
N ILE A 11 -1.34 35.33 25.50
CA ILE A 11 -2.11 35.30 24.25
C ILE A 11 -1.65 34.07 23.47
N PHE A 12 -2.52 33.07 23.29
CA PHE A 12 -2.25 31.96 22.39
C PHE A 12 -2.30 32.45 20.94
N CYS A 13 -1.16 32.37 20.26
CA CYS A 13 -0.97 32.79 18.88
C CYS A 13 -1.86 32.01 17.90
N SER A 14 -2.57 32.79 17.09
CA SER A 14 -3.04 32.58 15.71
C SER A 14 -2.80 31.20 15.08
N HIS A 15 -3.89 30.51 14.72
CA HIS A 15 -3.85 29.49 13.68
C HIS A 15 -3.79 30.19 12.32
N SER A 16 -2.62 30.19 11.68
CA SER A 16 -2.51 30.57 10.27
C SER A 16 -3.24 29.52 9.43
N ALA A 17 -4.45 29.84 8.99
CA ALA A 17 -5.09 29.13 7.88
C ALA A 17 -4.29 29.45 6.61
N LEU A 18 -3.35 28.56 6.25
CA LEU A 18 -2.68 28.63 4.96
C LEU A 18 -3.71 28.32 3.87
N ALA A 19 -4.05 29.36 3.11
CA ALA A 19 -4.81 29.28 1.89
C ALA A 19 -4.10 28.36 0.87
N GLY A 20 -4.82 27.33 0.41
CA GLY A 20 -4.66 26.68 -0.90
C GLY A 20 -3.26 26.28 -1.33
N SER A 21 -2.61 25.32 -0.65
CA SER A 21 -1.60 24.50 -1.32
C SER A 21 -2.31 23.39 -2.10
N THR A 22 -2.00 23.21 -3.38
CA THR A 22 -2.22 21.91 -4.00
C THR A 22 -1.33 20.94 -3.26
N ASP A 23 -1.88 20.18 -2.32
CA ASP A 23 -1.13 19.12 -1.65
C ASP A 23 -0.46 18.28 -2.71
N TRP A 24 0.86 18.12 -2.57
CA TRP A 24 1.64 17.35 -3.51
C TRP A 24 1.02 15.96 -3.67
N GLN A 25 0.82 15.53 -4.91
CA GLN A 25 0.31 14.20 -5.25
C GLN A 25 1.35 13.45 -6.08
N PRO A 26 1.43 12.12 -5.94
CA PRO A 26 2.32 11.32 -6.76
C PRO A 26 1.89 11.37 -8.23
N SER A 27 2.84 11.58 -9.14
CA SER A 27 2.62 11.53 -10.59
C SER A 27 2.41 10.11 -11.13
N VAL A 28 2.49 9.11 -10.27
CA VAL A 28 2.54 7.68 -10.59
C VAL A 28 1.49 6.91 -9.80
N GLY A 29 0.96 5.84 -10.40
CA GLY A 29 -0.01 4.97 -9.75
C GLY A 29 0.67 3.90 -8.87
N PRO A 30 -0.04 3.37 -7.85
CA PRO A 30 0.50 2.38 -6.90
C PRO A 30 1.00 1.11 -7.60
N GLY A 31 0.25 0.58 -8.57
CA GLY A 31 0.65 -0.63 -9.31
C GLY A 31 1.96 -0.50 -10.09
N GLN A 32 2.38 0.72 -10.46
CA GLN A 32 3.66 0.94 -11.16
C GLN A 32 4.88 0.91 -10.23
N ARG A 33 4.66 0.92 -8.91
CA ARG A 33 5.73 0.98 -7.90
C ARG A 33 6.09 -0.37 -7.31
N ILE A 34 5.47 -1.42 -7.82
CA ILE A 34 5.77 -2.79 -7.45
C ILE A 34 6.09 -3.58 -8.71
N VAL A 35 7.00 -4.53 -8.56
CA VAL A 35 7.34 -5.48 -9.62
C VAL A 35 6.97 -6.87 -9.15
N TYR A 36 6.45 -7.68 -10.08
CA TYR A 36 6.26 -9.09 -9.79
C TYR A 36 7.61 -9.74 -9.49
N ALA A 37 7.64 -10.63 -8.51
CA ALA A 37 8.80 -11.43 -8.21
C ALA A 37 8.44 -12.88 -7.89
N GLU A 38 9.34 -13.78 -8.23
CA GLU A 38 9.24 -15.21 -7.94
C GLU A 38 9.63 -15.50 -6.48
N ILE A 39 8.88 -14.90 -5.55
CA ILE A 39 9.04 -15.10 -4.11
C ILE A 39 7.88 -15.95 -3.57
N GLY A 40 8.22 -17.06 -2.91
CA GLY A 40 7.23 -18.03 -2.46
C GLY A 40 6.66 -18.91 -3.56
N GLU A 41 5.66 -19.73 -3.22
CA GLU A 41 5.14 -20.76 -4.12
C GLU A 41 4.27 -20.23 -5.26
N THR A 42 3.56 -19.14 -5.02
CA THR A 42 2.64 -18.55 -6.01
C THR A 42 3.11 -17.18 -6.50
N GLY A 43 4.35 -16.80 -6.19
CA GLY A 43 4.95 -15.50 -6.48
C GLY A 43 4.54 -14.42 -5.49
N GLY A 44 5.00 -13.21 -5.76
CA GLY A 44 4.75 -12.05 -4.93
C GLY A 44 5.17 -10.76 -5.60
N TYR A 45 5.41 -9.75 -4.79
CA TYR A 45 5.74 -8.41 -5.26
C TYR A 45 6.90 -7.82 -4.45
N LYS A 46 7.77 -7.10 -5.15
CA LYS A 46 8.83 -6.29 -4.56
C LYS A 46 8.61 -4.83 -4.86
N TRP A 47 9.20 -4.00 -4.03
CA TRP A 47 9.21 -2.57 -4.27
C TRP A 47 10.09 -2.24 -5.49
N ASN A 48 9.59 -1.35 -6.35
CA ASN A 48 10.36 -0.78 -7.43
C ASN A 48 11.21 0.38 -6.88
N ASN A 49 12.53 0.23 -6.84
CA ASN A 49 13.44 1.23 -6.24
C ASN A 49 13.69 2.49 -7.09
N GLN A 50 12.80 2.80 -8.05
CA GLN A 50 12.85 4.04 -8.81
C GLN A 50 12.64 5.27 -7.91
N ASN A 51 13.24 6.40 -8.29
CA ASN A 51 13.24 7.62 -7.50
C ASN A 51 11.81 8.14 -7.25
N GLU A 52 10.93 8.03 -8.25
CA GLU A 52 9.53 8.46 -8.16
C GLU A 52 8.72 7.58 -7.21
N CYS A 53 9.05 6.29 -7.06
CA CYS A 53 8.46 5.43 -6.04
C CYS A 53 8.87 5.90 -4.65
N ASN A 54 10.17 6.07 -4.46
CA ASN A 54 10.76 6.41 -3.17
C ASN A 54 10.34 7.80 -2.72
N GLU A 55 10.07 8.72 -3.64
CA GLU A 55 9.54 10.04 -3.33
C GLU A 55 8.19 9.98 -2.60
N VAL A 56 7.30 9.08 -3.00
CA VAL A 56 5.97 8.92 -2.36
C VAL A 56 6.10 8.56 -0.88
N VAL A 57 7.02 7.64 -0.57
CA VAL A 57 7.30 7.23 0.81
C VAL A 57 8.07 8.30 1.57
N ARG A 58 9.08 8.90 0.93
CA ARG A 58 9.91 9.96 1.54
C ARG A 58 9.11 11.21 1.89
N ARG A 59 8.08 11.55 1.11
CA ARG A 59 7.16 12.67 1.37
C ARG A 59 6.04 12.30 2.36
N GLY A 60 5.98 11.06 2.84
CA GLY A 60 4.97 10.61 3.79
C GLY A 60 3.57 10.47 3.20
N TYR A 61 3.42 10.42 1.87
CA TYR A 61 2.12 10.27 1.22
C TYR A 61 1.56 8.84 1.39
N ALA A 62 2.44 7.85 1.40
CA ALA A 62 2.12 6.44 1.61
C ALA A 62 3.29 5.71 2.28
N ILE A 63 3.01 4.68 3.08
CA ILE A 63 4.03 3.79 3.64
C ILE A 63 4.45 2.68 2.66
N GLY A 64 3.68 2.51 1.58
CA GLY A 64 3.91 1.49 0.56
C GLY A 64 2.71 1.30 -0.36
N VAL A 65 2.66 0.16 -1.03
CA VAL A 65 1.55 -0.22 -1.92
C VAL A 65 0.83 -1.43 -1.35
N GLY A 66 -0.45 -1.26 -1.07
CA GLY A 66 -1.35 -2.35 -0.76
C GLY A 66 -1.68 -3.12 -2.04
N VAL A 67 -1.63 -4.45 -1.95
CA VAL A 67 -1.96 -5.37 -3.04
C VAL A 67 -2.98 -6.37 -2.56
N SER A 68 -3.96 -6.68 -3.39
CA SER A 68 -4.90 -7.78 -3.14
C SER A 68 -5.29 -8.46 -4.45
N GLY A 69 -5.76 -9.69 -4.34
CA GLY A 69 -6.30 -10.43 -5.48
C GLY A 69 -6.52 -11.89 -5.14
N LYS A 70 -6.58 -12.73 -6.16
CA LYS A 70 -6.82 -14.17 -6.03
C LYS A 70 -5.78 -14.98 -6.78
N VAL A 71 -5.37 -16.10 -6.17
CA VAL A 71 -4.72 -17.21 -6.88
C VAL A 71 -5.81 -18.17 -7.34
N ILE A 72 -5.82 -18.47 -8.64
CA ILE A 72 -6.84 -19.29 -9.29
C ILE A 72 -6.23 -20.68 -9.54
N TYR A 73 -6.94 -21.72 -9.13
CA TYR A 73 -6.54 -23.11 -9.28
C TYR A 73 -7.34 -23.82 -10.37
N GLU A 74 -6.87 -24.98 -10.83
CA GLU A 74 -7.52 -25.77 -11.89
C GLU A 74 -9.02 -25.98 -11.63
N GLY A 75 -9.82 -25.91 -12.69
CA GLY A 75 -11.28 -26.02 -12.64
C GLY A 75 -12.00 -24.72 -12.32
N ASN A 76 -11.30 -23.66 -11.90
CA ASN A 76 -11.86 -22.33 -11.77
C ASN A 76 -11.81 -21.59 -13.13
N LYS A 77 -12.96 -21.48 -13.79
CA LYS A 77 -13.14 -20.88 -15.11
C LYS A 77 -14.38 -19.97 -15.10
N PRO A 78 -14.46 -18.96 -15.98
CA PRO A 78 -15.64 -18.08 -16.05
C PRO A 78 -16.95 -18.87 -16.11
N GLY A 79 -17.90 -18.54 -15.23
CA GLY A 79 -19.19 -19.23 -15.10
C GLY A 79 -19.19 -20.48 -14.22
N TYR A 80 -18.06 -20.87 -13.62
CA TYR A 80 -17.96 -22.01 -12.71
C TYR A 80 -17.27 -21.59 -11.41
N ASN A 81 -17.88 -21.93 -10.28
CA ASN A 81 -17.24 -21.77 -8.98
C ASN A 81 -16.14 -22.82 -8.84
N GLY A 82 -14.89 -22.42 -9.04
CA GLY A 82 -13.72 -23.25 -8.74
C GLY A 82 -12.94 -22.72 -7.54
N ASP A 83 -11.90 -23.47 -7.15
CA ASP A 83 -11.07 -23.11 -6.02
C ASP A 83 -10.25 -21.85 -6.31
N SER A 84 -10.23 -20.95 -5.33
CA SER A 84 -9.34 -19.78 -5.33
C SER A 84 -8.96 -19.42 -3.91
N ILE A 85 -7.78 -18.83 -3.75
CA ILE A 85 -7.34 -18.27 -2.47
C ILE A 85 -7.13 -16.79 -2.66
N SER A 86 -7.84 -15.98 -1.88
CA SER A 86 -7.64 -14.54 -1.83
C SER A 86 -6.37 -14.22 -1.06
N TYR A 87 -5.64 -13.21 -1.52
CA TYR A 87 -4.47 -12.70 -0.85
C TYR A 87 -4.57 -11.19 -0.71
N SER A 88 -3.96 -10.65 0.34
CA SER A 88 -3.80 -9.22 0.54
C SER A 88 -2.55 -8.93 1.38
N GLY A 89 -1.85 -7.85 1.06
CA GLY A 89 -0.71 -7.42 1.85
C GLY A 89 -0.16 -6.08 1.39
N ILE A 90 0.95 -5.67 2.01
CA ILE A 90 1.60 -4.39 1.73
C ILE A 90 3.03 -4.65 1.29
N VAL A 91 3.41 -4.03 0.18
CA VAL A 91 4.79 -3.96 -0.32
C VAL A 91 5.37 -2.63 0.11
N THR A 92 6.53 -2.63 0.74
CA THR A 92 7.24 -1.42 1.16
C THR A 92 8.68 -1.45 0.64
N PRO A 93 9.42 -0.33 0.62
CA PRO A 93 10.83 -0.31 0.23
C PRO A 93 11.72 -1.31 0.98
N TYR A 94 11.31 -1.72 2.18
CA TYR A 94 12.08 -2.59 3.07
C TYR A 94 11.47 -3.98 3.25
N ARG A 95 10.30 -4.23 2.65
CA ARG A 95 9.55 -5.48 2.85
C ARG A 95 8.84 -5.89 1.58
N ASP A 96 9.35 -6.97 1.00
CA ASP A 96 8.70 -7.71 -0.07
C ASP A 96 7.41 -8.39 0.45
N TYR A 97 6.44 -8.57 -0.45
CA TYR A 97 5.22 -9.31 -0.15
C TYR A 97 5.18 -10.64 -0.89
N LYS A 98 5.31 -11.74 -0.14
CA LYS A 98 5.03 -13.09 -0.61
C LYS A 98 3.54 -13.39 -0.46
N ARG A 99 2.88 -13.83 -1.55
CA ARG A 99 1.48 -14.25 -1.49
C ARG A 99 1.31 -15.44 -0.56
N GLN A 100 0.29 -15.39 0.28
CA GLN A 100 -0.07 -16.45 1.22
C GLN A 100 -0.99 -17.47 0.54
N ALA A 101 -0.48 -18.13 -0.50
CA ALA A 101 -1.19 -19.17 -1.23
C ALA A 101 -0.20 -20.25 -1.72
N PRO A 102 -0.51 -21.54 -1.53
CA PRO A 102 0.34 -22.65 -1.97
C PRO A 102 0.27 -22.87 -3.48
N ALA A 103 1.27 -23.54 -4.06
CA ALA A 103 1.28 -23.89 -5.48
C ALA A 103 0.17 -24.90 -5.85
N VAL A 104 -0.22 -25.74 -4.89
CA VAL A 104 -1.29 -26.74 -5.00
C VAL A 104 -2.29 -26.55 -3.86
N TYR A 105 -3.58 -26.54 -4.18
CA TYR A 105 -4.67 -26.41 -3.22
C TYR A 105 -5.78 -27.40 -3.58
N ASN A 106 -6.25 -28.21 -2.62
CA ASN A 106 -7.24 -29.28 -2.85
C ASN A 106 -6.86 -30.22 -4.02
N GLY A 107 -5.58 -30.56 -4.14
CA GLY A 107 -5.05 -31.42 -5.22
C GLY A 107 -5.00 -30.75 -6.61
N LYS A 108 -5.30 -29.46 -6.72
CA LYS A 108 -5.34 -28.70 -7.97
C LYS A 108 -4.18 -27.72 -8.03
N LYS A 109 -3.52 -27.60 -9.18
CA LYS A 109 -2.39 -26.67 -9.34
C LYS A 109 -2.88 -25.25 -9.60
N LYS A 110 -2.06 -24.25 -9.23
CA LYS A 110 -2.25 -22.85 -9.66
C LYS A 110 -2.25 -22.78 -11.19
N VAL A 111 -3.20 -22.03 -11.75
CA VAL A 111 -3.28 -21.76 -13.20
C VAL A 111 -3.24 -20.28 -13.54
N ALA A 112 -3.69 -19.39 -12.65
CA ALA A 112 -3.76 -17.96 -12.95
C ALA A 112 -3.76 -17.09 -11.68
N HIS A 113 -3.71 -15.77 -11.93
CA HIS A 113 -3.98 -14.72 -10.95
C HIS A 113 -5.17 -13.89 -11.44
N GLY A 114 -6.04 -13.48 -10.53
CA GLY A 114 -7.22 -12.68 -10.84
C GLY A 114 -7.51 -11.62 -9.79
N ASP A 115 -8.46 -10.74 -10.10
CA ASP A 115 -8.97 -9.69 -9.21
C ASP A 115 -7.87 -8.82 -8.56
N SER A 116 -6.79 -8.57 -9.32
CA SER A 116 -5.64 -7.81 -8.83
C SER A 116 -6.02 -6.34 -8.62
N TYR A 117 -5.87 -5.86 -7.38
CA TYR A 117 -6.10 -4.48 -6.99
C TYR A 117 -4.87 -3.92 -6.27
N THR A 118 -4.56 -2.65 -6.53
CA THR A 118 -3.44 -1.94 -5.91
C THR A 118 -3.87 -0.57 -5.43
N TYR A 119 -3.41 -0.17 -4.25
CA TYR A 119 -3.70 1.15 -3.67
C TYR A 119 -2.51 1.66 -2.86
N TRP A 120 -2.48 2.97 -2.62
CA TRP A 120 -1.52 3.59 -1.72
C TRP A 120 -1.87 3.26 -0.26
N ALA A 121 -1.01 2.52 0.43
CA ALA A 121 -1.20 2.22 1.85
C ALA A 121 -0.70 3.39 2.69
N LYS A 122 -1.51 3.86 3.63
CA LYS A 122 -1.17 4.93 4.59
C LYS A 122 -0.77 4.34 5.94
#